data_AF-G3V2X4-F1
#
_entry.id   AF-G3V2X4-F1
#
_cell.length_a   1.000
_cell.length_b   1.000
_cell.length_c   1.000
_cell.angle_alpha   90.00
_cell.angle_beta   90.00
_cell.angle_gamma   90.00
#
_symmetry.space_group_name_H-M   'P 1'
#
loop_
_entity.id
_entity.type
_entity.pdbx_description
1 polymer ?
#
loop_
_entity_poly.entity_id
_entity_poly.type
_entity_poly.pdbx_seq_one_letter_code
_entity_poly.pdbx_strand_id
1 'polypeptide(L)' 'MEIGTEISRKIRSAIKGKLQELGAYVDEELPDYIMVMVANKKSQDQMTEDLSLFLGNNTIRFTV' A
#
# COMPACT_ATOMS: atom_id res chain seq x y z
N MET A 1 4.99 -10.14 22.58
CA MET A 1 4.96 -9.07 21.56
C MET A 1 3.84 -9.39 20.58
N GLU A 2 2.60 -8.99 20.89
CA GLU A 2 1.41 -9.27 20.04
C GLU A 2 0.83 -8.00 19.40
N ILE A 3 1.09 -6.83 19.99
CA ILE A 3 0.53 -5.55 19.55
C ILE A 3 1.07 -5.14 18.16
N GLY A 4 2.37 -5.35 17.90
CA GLY A 4 2.97 -5.01 16.61
C GLY A 4 2.40 -5.84 15.45
N THR A 5 2.14 -7.12 15.71
CA THR A 5 1.60 -8.06 14.71
C THR A 5 0.16 -7.75 14.34
N GLU A 6 -0.67 -7.34 15.31
CA GLU A 6 -2.06 -6.99 15.06
C GLU A 6 -2.20 -5.66 14.29
N ILE A 7 -1.37 -4.66 14.61
CA ILE A 7 -1.33 -3.40 13.89
C ILE A 7 -0.90 -3.61 12.43
N SER A 8 0.16 -4.38 12.20
CA SER A 8 0.61 -4.70 10.83
C SER A 8 -0.47 -5.42 10.01
N ARG A 9 -1.22 -6.34 10.63
CA ARG A 9 -2.36 -7.00 9.96
C ARG A 9 -3.47 -6.01 9.58
N LYS A 10 -3.82 -5.08 10.47
CA LYS A 10 -4.83 -4.05 10.18
C LYS A 10 -4.37 -3.13 9.05
N ILE A 11 -3.11 -2.72 9.04
CA ILE A 11 -2.52 -1.90 7.98
C ILE A 11 -2.56 -2.64 6.64
N ARG A 12 -2.10 -3.90 6.60
CA ARG A 12 -2.15 -4.74 5.40
C ARG A 12 -3.57 -4.89 4.87
N SER A 13 -4.53 -5.12 5.76
CA SER A 13 -5.96 -5.24 5.41
C SER A 13 -6.52 -3.94 4.83
N ALA A 14 -6.16 -2.79 5.41
CA ALA A 14 -6.58 -1.48 4.92
C ALA A 14 -5.99 -1.17 3.53
N ILE A 15 -4.71 -1.50 3.30
CA ILE A 15 -4.06 -1.36 1.99
C ILE A 15 -4.80 -2.21 0.94
N LYS A 16 -5.06 -3.49 1.24
CA LYS A 16 -5.79 -4.38 0.35
C LYS A 16 -7.18 -3.85 0.03
N GLY A 17 -7.90 -3.35 1.04
CA GLY A 17 -9.21 -2.71 0.86
C GLY A 17 -9.17 -1.52 -0.10
N LYS A 18 -8.27 -0.55 0.12
CA LYS A 18 -8.14 0.63 -0.76
C LYS A 18 -7.80 0.24 -2.20
N LEU A 19 -6.93 -0.77 -2.40
CA LEU A 19 -6.59 -1.25 -3.73
C LEU A 19 -7.79 -1.91 -4.46
N GLN A 20 -8.58 -2.71 -3.73
CA GLN A 20 -9.80 -3.33 -4.26
C GLN A 20 -10.86 -2.27 -4.64
N GLU A 21 -11.03 -1.24 -3.81
CA GLU A 21 -11.95 -0.13 -4.09
C GLU A 21 -11.57 0.65 -5.36
N LEU A 22 -10.26 0.78 -5.62
CA LEU A 22 -9.74 1.42 -6.84
C LEU A 22 -9.83 0.53 -8.09
N GLY A 23 -10.26 -0.73 -7.94
CA GLY A 23 -10.26 -1.72 -9.02
C GLY A 23 -8.84 -2.06 -9.51
N ALA A 24 -7.82 -1.81 -8.68
CA ALA A 24 -6.46 -2.19 -8.99
C ALA A 24 -6.31 -3.71 -8.85
N TYR A 25 -5.58 -4.34 -9.77
CA TYR A 25 -5.22 -5.73 -9.62
C TYR A 25 -4.31 -5.87 -8.40
N VAL A 26 -4.81 -6.54 -7.36
CA VAL A 26 -4.05 -6.78 -6.13
C VAL A 26 -3.43 -8.16 -6.24
N ASP A 27 -2.16 -8.22 -6.63
CA ASP A 27 -1.35 -9.40 -6.33
C ASP A 27 -1.10 -9.46 -4.81
N GLU A 28 -0.90 -10.65 -4.27
CA GLU A 28 -0.64 -10.87 -2.83
C GLU A 28 0.65 -10.17 -2.35
N GLU A 29 1.57 -9.85 -3.26
CA GLU A 29 2.85 -9.18 -2.97
C GLU A 29 2.74 -7.64 -2.85
N LEU A 30 1.79 -7.01 -3.55
CA LEU A 30 1.69 -5.55 -3.61
C LEU A 30 1.37 -4.91 -2.23
N PRO A 31 0.46 -5.46 -1.41
CA PRO A 31 0.23 -4.97 -0.05
C PRO A 31 1.49 -5.01 0.82
N ASP A 32 2.30 -6.05 0.67
CA ASP A 32 3.53 -6.22 1.45
C ASP A 32 4.60 -5.23 1.00
N TYR A 33 4.70 -4.94 -0.31
CA TYR A 33 5.56 -3.88 -0.84
C TYR A 33 5.19 -2.49 -0.28
N ILE A 34 3.89 -2.16 -0.23
CA ILE A 34 3.40 -0.89 0.33
C ILE A 34 3.69 -0.83 1.84
N MET A 35 3.51 -1.93 2.58
CA MET A 35 3.89 -1.97 4.00
C MET A 35 5.37 -1.65 4.21
N VAL A 36 6.27 -2.16 3.35
CA VAL A 36 7.70 -1.84 3.41
C VAL A 36 7.94 -0.36 3.16
N MET A 37 7.22 0.29 2.23
CA MET A 37 7.33 1.74 2.04
C MET A 37 6.94 2.54 3.28
N VAL A 38 5.82 2.18 3.91
CA VAL A 38 5.32 2.82 5.13
C VAL A 38 6.29 2.62 6.29
N ALA A 39 6.82 1.40 6.44
CA ALA A 39 7.82 1.09 7.46
C ALA A 39 9.12 1.89 7.27
N ASN A 40 9.52 2.12 6.02
CA ASN A 40 10.66 2.98 5.66
C ASN A 40 10.33 4.47 5.67
N LYS A 41 9.11 4.87 6.05
CA LYS A 41 8.65 6.27 6.09
C LYS A 41 8.87 7.01 4.76
N LYS A 42 8.67 6.31 3.63
CA LYS A 42 8.71 6.95 2.32
C LYS A 42 7.70 8.10 2.26
N SER A 43 8.07 9.19 1.61
CA SER A 43 7.16 10.31 1.38
C SER A 43 6.06 9.91 0.39
N GLN A 44 4.96 10.67 0.37
CA GLN A 44 3.89 10.47 -0.60
C GLN A 44 4.39 10.54 -2.05
N ASP A 45 5.32 11.44 -2.34
CA ASP A 45 5.93 11.57 -3.67
C ASP A 45 6.73 10.32 -4.06
N GLN A 46 7.55 9.80 -3.13
CA GLN A 46 8.32 8.58 -3.34
C GLN A 46 7.39 7.37 -3.54
N MET A 47 6.34 7.26 -2.72
CA MET A 47 5.33 6.22 -2.89
C MET A 47 4.60 6.34 -4.24
N THR A 48 4.33 7.58 -4.69
CA THR A 48 3.68 7.83 -5.98
C THR A 48 4.57 7.40 -7.13
N GLU A 49 5.86 7.73 -7.08
CA GLU A 49 6.84 7.32 -8.09
C GLU A 49 6.99 5.79 -8.14
N ASP A 50 7.14 5.13 -6.99
CA ASP A 50 7.31 3.67 -6.96
C ASP A 50 6.03 2.92 -7.38
N LEU A 51 4.85 3.42 -6.98
CA LEU A 51 3.57 2.77 -7.26
C LEU A 51 3.01 3.10 -8.65
N SER A 52 3.60 4.04 -9.40
CA SER A 52 3.15 4.39 -10.76
C SER A 52 3.23 3.19 -11.71
N LEU A 53 4.22 2.31 -11.52
CA LEU A 53 4.40 1.11 -12.32
C LEU A 53 3.35 0.03 -12.04
N PHE A 54 2.80 -0.01 -10.82
CA PHE A 54 1.82 -1.02 -10.40
C PHE A 54 0.38 -0.55 -10.58
N LEU A 55 0.10 0.72 -10.29
CA LEU A 55 -1.25 1.26 -10.21
C LEU A 55 -1.60 2.23 -11.35
N GLY A 56 -0.62 2.71 -12.12
CA GLY A 56 -0.82 3.63 -13.24
C GLY A 56 -1.66 4.85 -12.84
N ASN A 57 -2.81 5.03 -13.50
CA ASN A 57 -3.71 6.15 -13.20
C ASN A 57 -4.32 6.12 -11.79
N ASN A 58 -4.35 4.94 -11.14
CA ASN A 58 -4.84 4.78 -9.78
C ASN A 58 -3.81 5.15 -8.72
N THR A 59 -2.54 5.33 -9.09
CA THR A 59 -1.47 5.67 -8.15
C THR A 59 -1.77 6.94 -7.38
N ILE A 60 -2.15 8.01 -8.08
CA ILE A 60 -2.50 9.28 -7.44
C ILE A 60 -3.66 9.08 -6.46
N ARG A 61 -4.73 8.40 -6.89
CA ARG A 61 -5.90 8.09 -6.04
C ARG A 61 -5.55 7.25 -4.82
N PHE A 62 -4.50 6.44 -4.91
CA PHE A 62 -4.01 5.63 -3.80
C PHE A 62 -3.16 6.45 -2.83
N THR A 63 -2.34 7.39 -3.31
CA THR A 63 -1.41 8.14 -2.47
C THR A 63 -2.00 9.43 -1.89
N VAL A 64 -3.07 9.99 -2.48
CA VAL A 64 -3.89 11.07 -1.88
C VAL A 64 -4.98 10.57 -0.91
#